data_AF-L8IZ04-F1
#
_entry.id   AF-L8IZ04-F1
#
_cell.length_a   1.000
_cell.length_b   1.000
_cell.length_c   1.000
_cell.angle_alpha   90.00
_cell.angle_beta   90.00
_cell.angle_gamma   90.00
#
_symmetry.space_group_name_H-M   'P 1'
#
loop_
_entity.id
_entity.type
_entity.pdbx_description
1 polymer ?
#
loop_
_entity_poly.entity_id
_entity_poly.type
_entity_poly.pdbx_seq_one_letter_code
_entity_poly.pdbx_strand_id
1 'polypeptide(L)' 'QDPPLMFSEEYQKGLLQQYHVVLDQKRKEYVVGELIWNFADFMTNQ' A
#
# COMPACT_ATOMS: atom_id res chain seq x y z
N GLN A 1 17.49 4.04 -12.88
CA GLN A 1 16.26 3.26 -13.13
C GLN A 1 15.11 4.25 -13.07
N ASP A 2 14.21 4.18 -14.03
CA ASP A 2 13.02 5.01 -14.03
C ASP A 2 12.08 4.61 -12.88
N PRO A 3 11.32 5.55 -12.31
CA PRO A 3 10.36 5.23 -11.27
C PRO A 3 9.31 4.22 -11.78
N PRO A 4 8.76 3.35 -10.91
CA PRO A 4 7.68 2.45 -11.30
C PRO A 4 6.49 3.23 -11.88
N LEU A 5 5.85 2.70 -12.90
CA LEU A 5 4.72 3.33 -13.57
C LEU A 5 3.43 3.07 -12.80
N MET A 6 2.58 4.09 -12.64
CA MET A 6 1.26 3.89 -12.03
C MET A 6 0.49 2.75 -12.73
N PHE A 7 -0.25 1.97 -11.94
CA PHE A 7 -0.97 0.76 -12.36
C PHE A 7 -0.10 -0.47 -12.71
N SER A 8 1.22 -0.41 -12.52
CA SER A 8 2.07 -1.61 -12.59
C SER A 8 2.15 -2.34 -11.24
N GLU A 9 2.46 -3.64 -11.29
CA GLU A 9 2.69 -4.44 -10.08
C GLU A 9 3.90 -3.93 -9.27
N GLU A 10 4.96 -3.48 -9.94
CA GLU A 10 6.15 -2.92 -9.30
C GLU A 10 5.82 -1.63 -8.55
N TYR A 11 4.91 -0.82 -9.10
CA TYR A 11 4.43 0.37 -8.41
C TYR A 11 3.63 0.00 -7.17
N GLN A 12 2.68 -0.94 -7.28
CA GLN A 12 1.92 -1.40 -6.13
C GLN A 12 2.83 -1.97 -5.04
N LYS A 13 3.80 -2.82 -5.41
CA LYS A 13 4.78 -3.38 -4.49
C LYS A 13 5.61 -2.29 -3.80
N GLY A 14 6.14 -1.34 -4.55
CA GLY A 14 6.94 -0.24 -4.00
C GLY A 14 6.13 0.65 -3.07
N LEU A 15 4.89 0.95 -3.44
CA LEU A 15 3.96 1.74 -2.62
C LEU A 15 3.67 1.03 -1.30
N LEU A 16 3.28 -0.25 -1.33
CA LEU A 16 3.01 -1.02 -0.11
C LEU A 16 4.23 -1.10 0.80
N GLN A 17 5.42 -1.34 0.24
CA GLN A 17 6.67 -1.36 1.01
C GLN A 17 6.91 -0.05 1.77
N GLN A 18 6.68 1.11 1.14
CA GLN A 18 6.85 2.40 1.80
C GLN A 18 5.78 2.64 2.89
N TYR A 19 4.54 2.22 2.65
CA TYR A 19 3.48 2.30 3.67
C TYR A 19 3.82 1.46 4.90
N HIS A 20 4.25 0.21 4.71
CA HIS A 20 4.65 -0.67 5.80
C HIS A 20 5.80 -0.08 6.64
N VAL A 21 6.81 0.55 6.00
CA VAL A 21 7.91 1.20 6.74
C VAL A 21 7.41 2.26 7.72
N VAL A 22 6.46 3.09 7.30
CA VAL A 22 5.90 4.16 8.14
C VAL A 22 4.98 3.56 9.22
N LEU A 23 4.12 2.61 8.85
CA LEU A 23 3.20 1.97 9.79
C LEU A 23 3.94 1.13 10.85
N ASP A 24 5.06 0.51 10.51
CA ASP A 24 5.92 -0.22 11.44
C ASP A 24 6.56 0.67 12.52
N GLN A 25 6.76 1.96 12.24
CA GLN A 25 7.18 2.91 13.25
C GLN A 25 6.04 3.22 14.21
N LYS A 26 4.84 3.48 13.66
CA LYS A 26 3.69 3.93 14.44
C LYS A 26 2.93 2.83 15.16
N ARG A 27 3.11 1.57 14.76
CA ARG A 27 2.52 0.41 15.47
C ARG A 27 3.07 0.19 16.88
N LYS A 28 4.20 0.82 17.21
CA LYS A 28 4.78 0.80 18.55
C LYS A 28 4.28 1.96 19.43
N GLU A 29 3.53 2.89 18.86
CA GLU A 29 3.06 4.11 19.52
C GLU A 29 1.53 4.07 19.72
N TYR A 30 0.77 4.00 18.62
CA TYR A 30 -0.69 4.13 18.67
C TYR A 30 -1.44 3.43 17.53
N VAL A 31 -0.75 2.97 16.48
CA VAL A 31 -1.37 2.18 15.41
C VAL A 31 -1.51 0.73 15.87
N VAL A 32 -2.69 0.15 15.78
CA VAL A 32 -2.94 -1.23 16.28
C VAL A 32 -3.21 -2.25 15.17
N GLY A 33 -3.30 -1.80 13.92
CA GLY A 33 -3.50 -2.66 12.76
C GLY A 33 -3.51 -1.87 11.45
N GLU A 34 -3.34 -2.59 10.35
CA GLU A 34 -3.39 -2.07 8.98
C GLU A 34 -4.26 -3.00 8.12
N LEU A 35 -5.09 -2.43 7.25
CA LEU A 35 -5.96 -3.17 6.34
C LEU A 35 -5.78 -2.61 4.93
N ILE A 36 -5.37 -3.47 4.00
CA ILE A 36 -5.18 -3.07 2.60
C ILE A 36 -6.53 -2.95 1.88
N TRP A 37 -6.65 -1.93 1.04
CA TRP A 37 -7.71 -1.84 0.05
C TRP A 37 -7.17 -2.28 -1.33
N ASN A 38 -7.73 -3.28 -2.00
CA ASN A 38 -8.80 -4.20 -1.61
C ASN A 38 -8.26 -5.65 -1.58
N PHE A 39 -9.08 -6.61 -1.14
CA PHE A 39 -8.76 -8.03 -1.25
C PHE A 39 -8.70 -8.48 -2.72
N ALA A 40 -9.62 -7.99 -3.54
CA ALA A 40 -9.68 -8.31 -4.97
C ALA A 40 -10.28 -7.14 -5.76
N ASP A 41 -10.06 -7.15 -7.06
CA ASP A 41 -10.70 -6.19 -7.97
C ASP A 41 -12.22 -6.34 -7.90
N PHE A 42 -12.93 -5.22 -7.92
CA PHE A 42 -14.39 -5.19 -7.90
C PHE A 42 -14.89 -4.01 -8.74
N MET A 43 -16.14 -4.10 -9.22
CA MET A 43 -16.74 -3.06 -10.05
C MET A 43 -17.06 -1.82 -9.22
N THR A 44 -16.66 -0.65 -9.71
CA THR A 44 -17.04 0.66 -9.16
C THR A 44 -18.03 1.36 -10.07
N ASN A 45 -18.92 2.18 -9.49
CA ASN A 45 -19.63 3.18 -10.28
C ASN A 45 -18.65 4.34 -10.50
N GLN A 46 -18.37 4.70 -11.76
CA GLN A 46 -17.59 5.89 -12.12
C GLN A 46 -18.45 7.16 -12.10
#